data_AF-A0A2V8JP08-F1
#
_entry.id   AF-A0A2V8JP08-F1
#
_cell.length_a   1.000
_cell.length_b   1.000
_cell.length_c   1.000
_cell.angle_alpha   90.00
_cell.angle_beta   90.00
_cell.angle_gamma   90.00
#
_symmetry.space_group_name_H-M   'P 1'
#
loop_
_entity.id
_entity.type
_entity.pdbx_description
1 polymer ?
#
loop_
_entity_poly.entity_id
_entity_poly.type
_entity_poly.pdbx_seq_one_letter_code
_entity_poly.pdbx_strand_id
1 'polypeptide(L)' 'MRTTLNIDEDLLKKAARLSGIHEKTSLVKLGLEALIARESARRLADLGGSEKKLKNIRRRRPGIDRDAR' A
#
# COMPACT_ATOMS: atom_id res chain seq x y z
N MET A 1 -6.83 20.03 -12.88
CA MET A 1 -6.00 21.25 -12.82
C MET A 1 -4.82 21.07 -13.77
N ARG A 2 -4.44 22.10 -14.55
CA ARG A 2 -3.23 22.06 -15.38
C ARG A 2 -2.12 22.80 -14.65
N THR A 3 -1.01 22.11 -14.38
CA THR A 3 0.14 22.65 -13.64
C THR A 3 1.41 22.25 -14.37
N THR A 4 2.38 23.17 -14.41
CA THR A 4 3.71 22.91 -14.99
C THR A 4 4.67 22.61 -13.86
N LEU A 5 5.33 21.46 -13.91
CA LEU A 5 6.27 20.99 -12.91
C LEU A 5 7.58 20.60 -13.59
N ASN A 6 8.72 20.98 -13.01
CA ASN A 6 10.01 20.49 -13.45
C ASN A 6 10.31 19.18 -12.72
N ILE A 7 10.48 18.09 -13.47
CA ILE A 7 10.70 16.74 -12.95
C ILE A 7 11.86 16.14 -13.72
N ASP A 8 12.73 15.44 -13.00
CA ASP A 8 13.82 14.66 -13.59
C ASP A 8 13.27 13.61 -14.60
N GLU A 9 13.75 13.69 -15.84
CA GLU A 9 13.35 12.77 -16.91
C GLU A 9 13.79 11.33 -16.65
N ASP A 10 14.96 11.12 -16.05
CA ASP A 10 15.48 9.77 -15.80
C ASP A 10 14.65 9.08 -14.73
N LEU A 11 14.16 9.84 -13.75
CA LEU A 11 13.21 9.36 -12.76
C LEU A 11 11.88 8.95 -13.42
N LEU A 12 11.32 9.79 -14.29
CA LEU A 12 10.08 9.47 -15.02
C LEU A 12 10.25 8.25 -15.93
N LYS A 13 11.35 8.15 -16.67
CA LYS A 13 11.66 6.99 -17.53
C LYS A 13 11.77 5.71 -16.71
N LYS A 14 12.48 5.75 -15.59
CA LYS A 14 12.62 4.60 -14.68
C LYS A 14 11.27 4.20 -14.10
N ALA A 15 10.48 5.17 -13.63
CA ALA A 15 9.15 4.91 -13.08
C ALA A 15 8.21 4.33 -14.15
N ALA A 16 8.19 4.87 -15.36
CA ALA A 16 7.39 4.36 -16.48
C ALA A 16 7.80 2.93 -16.87
N ARG A 17 9.10 2.65 -16.91
CA ARG A 17 9.62 1.30 -17.21
C ARG A 17 9.23 0.27 -16.15
N LEU A 18 9.24 0.66 -14.87
CA LEU A 18 8.92 -0.23 -13.76
C LEU A 18 7.41 -0.41 -13.55
N SER A 19 6.61 0.62 -13.79
CA SER A 19 5.16 0.59 -13.61
C SER A 19 4.40 0.13 -14.87
N GLY A 20 5.02 0.19 -16.04
CA GLY A 20 4.37 -0.04 -17.34
C GLY A 20 3.48 1.13 -17.80
N ILE A 21 3.53 2.28 -17.09
CA ILE A 21 2.65 3.42 -17.36
C ILE A 21 3.41 4.48 -18.12
N HIS A 22 2.98 4.73 -19.35
CA HIS A 22 3.63 5.66 -20.27
C HIS A 22 3.07 7.08 -20.23
N GLU A 23 1.85 7.26 -19.70
CA GLU A 23 1.24 8.57 -19.54
C GLU A 23 1.83 9.31 -18.33
N LYS A 24 2.55 10.41 -18.57
CA LYS A 24 3.24 11.21 -17.55
C LYS A 24 2.31 11.65 -16.40
N THR A 25 1.11 12.12 -16.73
CA THR A 25 0.13 12.59 -15.74
C THR A 25 -0.33 11.45 -14.82
N SER A 26 -0.65 10.30 -15.40
CA SER A 26 -1.08 9.12 -14.66
C SER A 26 0.05 8.59 -13.76
N LEU A 27 1.29 8.61 -14.25
CA LEU A 27 2.46 8.20 -13.47
C LEU A 27 2.68 9.10 -12.24
N VAL A 28 2.55 10.43 -12.40
CA VAL A 28 2.67 11.38 -11.29
C VAL A 28 1.52 11.21 -10.29
N LYS A 29 0.28 11.07 -10.77
CA LYS A 29 -0.89 10.84 -9.92
C LYS A 29 -0.71 9.58 -9.07
N LEU A 30 -0.32 8.47 -9.69
CA LEU A 30 -0.09 7.20 -8.99
C LEU A 30 1.10 7.29 -8.03
N GLY A 31 2.14 8.05 -8.36
CA GLY A 31 3.25 8.30 -7.44
C GLY A 31 2.78 8.98 -6.15
N LEU A 32 1.90 9.98 -6.25
CA LEU A 32 1.32 10.65 -5.07
C LEU A 32 0.41 9.70 -4.28
N GLU A 33 -0.47 8.95 -4.95
CA GLU A 33 -1.34 7.96 -4.30
C GLU A 33 -0.52 6.88 -3.57
N ALA A 34 0.56 6.40 -4.17
CA ALA A 34 1.46 5.42 -3.55
C ALA A 34 2.17 5.97 -2.31
N LEU A 35 2.60 7.24 -2.32
CA LEU A 35 3.19 7.88 -1.15
C LEU A 35 2.17 8.02 -0.01
N ILE A 36 0.95 8.45 -0.32
CA ILE A 36 -0.14 8.53 0.66
C ILE A 36 -0.41 7.15 1.25
N ALA A 37 -0.59 6.14 0.40
CA ALA A 37 -0.85 4.77 0.84
C ALA A 37 0.26 4.24 1.76
N ARG A 38 1.53 4.52 1.44
CA ARG A 38 2.68 4.09 2.26
C ARG A 38 2.66 4.73 3.65
N GLU A 39 2.44 6.04 3.74
CA GLU A 39 2.38 6.73 5.03
C GLU A 39 1.13 6.37 5.84
N SER A 40 -0.01 6.18 5.16
CA SER A 40 -1.23 5.66 5.79
C SER A 40 -1.00 4.26 6.37
N ALA A 41 -0.35 3.36 5.63
CA ALA A 41 -0.02 2.03 6.13
C ALA A 41 0.89 2.08 7.36
N ARG A 42 1.90 2.96 7.36
CA ARG A 42 2.78 3.19 8.52
C ARG A 42 1.97 3.65 9.74
N ARG A 43 1.14 4.68 9.59
CA ARG A 43 0.29 5.19 10.68
C ARG A 43 -0.68 4.13 11.20
N LEU A 44 -1.26 3.33 10.32
CA LEU A 44 -2.16 2.24 10.71
C LEU A 44 -1.43 1.13 11.47
N ALA A 45 -0.20 0.80 11.07
CA ALA A 45 0.62 -0.16 11.81
C ALA A 45 0.94 0.34 13.23
N ASP A 46 1.24 1.63 13.37
CA ASP A 46 1.48 2.27 14.68
C ASP A 46 0.23 2.27 15.59
N LEU A 47 -0.97 2.25 15.00
CA LEU A 47 -2.23 2.10 15.75
C LEU A 47 -2.51 0.66 16.18
N GLY A 48 -1.77 -0.32 15.66
CA GLY A 48 -1.93 -1.73 16.03
C GLY A 48 -1.80 -1.95 17.54
N GLY A 49 -2.85 -2.45 18.18
CA GLY A 49 -2.85 -2.71 19.64
C GLY A 49 -3.04 -1.48 20.53
N SER A 50 -3.28 -0.30 19.95
CA SER A 50 -3.58 0.93 20.72
C SER A 50 -4.99 0.94 21.34
N GLU A 51 -5.92 0.14 20.82
CA GLU A 51 -7.28 0.03 21.36
C GLU A 51 -7.32 -0.80 22.65
N LYS A 52 -7.37 -0.09 23.80
CA LYS A 52 -7.31 -0.69 25.15
C LYS A 52 -8.42 -1.70 25.43
N LYS A 53 -9.60 -1.54 24.82
CA LYS A 53 -10.77 -2.40 25.08
C LYS A 53 -10.94 -3.51 24.04
N LEU A 54 -10.01 -3.64 23.09
CA LEU A 54 -10.09 -4.65 22.04
C LEU A 54 -9.95 -6.06 22.66
N LYS A 55 -11.02 -6.86 22.58
CA LYS A 55 -10.98 -8.27 22.99
C LYS A 55 -10.38 -9.11 21.86
N ASN A 56 -9.50 -10.06 22.21
CA ASN A 56 -8.98 -11.02 21.24
C ASN A 56 -10.13 -11.85 20.62
N ILE A 57 -10.29 -11.74 19.30
CA ILE A 57 -11.19 -12.61 18.55
C ILE A 57 -10.59 -14.03 18.42
N ARG A 58 -11.42 -15.07 18.53
CA ARG A 58 -10.94 -16.45 18.30
C ARG A 58 -10.46 -16.60 16.86
N ARG A 59 -9.21 -17.03 16.66
CA ARG A 59 -8.71 -17.43 15.35
C ARG A 59 -9.45 -18.70 14.91
N ARG A 60 -10.11 -18.68 13.74
CA ARG A 60 -10.66 -19.89 13.12
C ARG A 60 -9.49 -20.77 12.68
N ARG A 61 -9.29 -21.89 13.37
CA ARG A 61 -8.33 -22.93 12.97
C ARG A 61 -9.09 -24.01 12.19
N PRO A 62 -8.55 -24.55 11.08
CA PRO A 62 -9.10 -25.77 10.48
C PRO A 62 -9.08 -26.87 11.55
N GLY A 63 -10.18 -27.64 11.63
CA GLY A 63 -10.29 -28.76 12.57
C GLY A 63 -9.14 -29.71 12.31
N ILE A 64 -8.41 -30.09 13.36
CA ILE A 64 -7.50 -31.23 13.28
C ILE A 64 -8.42 -32.43 13.13
N ASP A 65 -8.53 -32.99 11.94
CA ASP A 65 -9.20 -34.28 11.73
C ASP A 65 -8.45 -35.33 12.56
N ARG A 66 -9.03 -35.70 13.70
CA ARG A 66 -8.48 -36.72 14.60
C ARG A 66 -8.86 -38.14 14.21
N ASP A 67 -9.59 -38.31 13.10
CA ASP A 67 -10.22 -39.58 12.72
C ASP A 67 -9.43 -40.39 11.67
N ALA A 68 -8.15 -40.07 11.43
CA ALA A 68 -7.28 -40.82 10.51
C ALA A 68 -6.38 -41.85 11.23
N ARG A 69 -6.89 -42.56 12.25
CA ARG A 69 -6.19 -43.68 12.92
C ARG A 69 -7.01 -44.94 12.91
#